data_AF-A0A3N5I9C6-F1
#
_entry.id   AF-A0A3N5I9C6-F1
#
_cell.length_a   1.000
_cell.length_b   1.000
_cell.length_c   1.000
_cell.angle_alpha   90.00
_cell.angle_beta   90.00
_cell.angle_gamma   90.00
#
_symmetry.space_group_name_H-M   'P 1'
#
loop_
_entity.id
_entity.type
_entity.pdbx_description
1 polymer ?
#
loop_
_entity_poly.entity_id
_entity_poly.type
_entity_poly.pdbx_seq_one_letter_code
_entity_poly.pdbx_strand_id
1 'polypeptide(L)'
;KSQMTMEDELTRKNFNEQINELGLENRLTDKDEQDLEPGLDPFIITEKETEIAFIKNHKTIPDELKPKLIDFLEKHLGLFTGHQFSDLVYPPEKFTHEVELNDPNFKELRCKPYPATGIRLAQLKEAIGELVEKNILIKSDSNFLSPCFFVTKKATGTKTASRGRLCYDYRKINEKIKSLNFPLTHQSNFFETCSNFKYFCVVDISNAFLSIKLTESAQKLLAITTPFGVFLPTRTPFGLKTSPSAFCFALDQIIGHLPFLTFYMDDIVIGANTPEDMMDNLLTVLQILSDNNLKIQLTKTKFFEKEIKILGMVFSSLGRKIDPEKIRAISDFKSIDTLKRLQSFLGMIAYVANFIPHYATVCYPLFHCLKNQKAQGFRLTEEAMVAFEKIKKFLKQKTILYNVDYTKPLYLATDASQVGMGSFLYQLDFYERTQEGKEKMIKDLGFVTENSDSPFLVPGIGPGKKVPVVTTFLKDKNLVKKYDKLNLLESDLTMVEKVKLIQEKYIIFVKPVSWYSKTFSINQILRYTSMEKEFLSLAFSLNHYKDMIASAPITFVITDSQCVLWALTARESNLKI
;
A
#
# COMPACT_ATOMS: atom_id res chain seq x y z
N LYS A 1 -42.34 5.08 -23.95
CA LYS A 1 -42.16 3.62 -24.21
C LYS A 1 -42.03 3.30 -25.71
N SER A 2 -42.85 3.85 -26.61
CA SER A 2 -42.75 3.62 -28.06
C SER A 2 -41.63 4.40 -28.79
N GLN A 3 -41.12 5.50 -28.22
CA GLN A 3 -39.97 6.23 -28.77
C GLN A 3 -38.62 5.60 -28.42
N MET A 4 -38.45 5.05 -27.21
CA MET A 4 -37.24 4.31 -26.80
C MET A 4 -37.00 3.09 -27.69
N THR A 5 -38.05 2.37 -28.08
CA THR A 5 -37.94 1.19 -28.94
C THR A 5 -37.47 1.53 -30.36
N MET A 6 -37.80 2.73 -30.88
CA MET A 6 -37.33 3.17 -32.19
C MET A 6 -35.86 3.64 -32.15
N GLU A 7 -35.42 4.29 -31.06
CA GLU A 7 -34.01 4.62 -30.87
C GLU A 7 -33.15 3.37 -30.69
N ASP A 8 -33.61 2.37 -29.95
CA ASP A 8 -32.91 1.09 -29.79
C ASP A 8 -32.84 0.29 -31.10
N GLU A 9 -33.90 0.30 -31.93
CA GLU A 9 -33.88 -0.33 -33.26
C GLU A 9 -32.97 0.39 -34.25
N LEU A 10 -32.95 1.73 -34.24
CA LEU A 10 -32.05 2.54 -35.07
C LEU A 10 -30.58 2.34 -34.66
N THR A 11 -30.34 2.21 -33.35
CA THR A 11 -29.00 1.94 -32.79
C THR A 11 -28.53 0.53 -33.15
N ARG A 12 -29.42 -0.48 -33.11
CA ARG A 12 -29.13 -1.84 -33.59
C ARG A 12 -28.86 -1.92 -35.09
N LYS A 13 -29.54 -1.10 -35.90
CA LYS A 13 -29.32 -1.05 -37.35
C LYS A 13 -27.96 -0.43 -37.69
N ASN A 14 -27.61 0.67 -37.04
CA ASN A 14 -26.27 1.27 -37.13
C ASN A 14 -25.16 0.34 -36.60
N PHE A 15 -25.46 -0.47 -35.58
CA PHE A 15 -24.55 -1.47 -35.01
C PHE A 15 -24.21 -2.59 -36.01
N ASN A 16 -25.21 -3.14 -36.71
CA ASN A 16 -24.99 -4.15 -37.74
C ASN A 16 -24.21 -3.60 -38.96
N GLU A 17 -24.41 -2.32 -39.32
CA GLU A 17 -23.62 -1.67 -40.37
C GLU A 17 -22.14 -1.49 -39.97
N GLN A 18 -21.85 -1.16 -38.70
CA GLN A 18 -20.48 -1.04 -38.19
C GLN A 18 -19.73 -2.39 -38.12
N ILE A 19 -20.42 -3.49 -37.81
CA ILE A 19 -19.83 -4.85 -37.85
C ILE A 19 -19.50 -5.26 -39.29
N ASN A 20 -20.38 -4.94 -40.24
CA ASN A 20 -20.16 -5.22 -41.67
C ASN A 20 -18.96 -4.45 -42.25
N GLU A 21 -18.73 -3.21 -41.82
CA GLU A 21 -17.53 -2.45 -42.22
C GLU A 21 -16.20 -3.04 -41.70
N LEU A 22 -16.24 -3.87 -40.64
CA LEU A 22 -15.03 -4.45 -40.00
C LEU A 22 -14.64 -5.83 -40.54
N GLY A 23 -15.51 -6.46 -41.34
CA GLY A 23 -15.27 -7.75 -42.00
C GLY A 23 -15.18 -8.94 -41.04
N LEU A 24 -16.03 -8.98 -40.01
CA LEU A 24 -16.08 -10.03 -38.99
C LEU A 24 -17.32 -10.91 -39.18
N GLU A 25 -17.39 -11.68 -40.27
CA GLU A 25 -18.35 -12.80 -40.36
C GLU A 25 -17.66 -14.09 -39.89
N ASN A 26 -18.13 -14.66 -38.78
CA ASN A 26 -17.88 -16.07 -38.47
C ASN A 26 -19.21 -16.81 -38.31
N ARG A 27 -19.34 -17.82 -39.16
CA ARG A 27 -20.42 -18.80 -39.30
C ARG A 27 -20.80 -19.43 -37.96
N LEU A 28 -22.03 -19.21 -37.52
CA LEU A 28 -22.77 -20.19 -36.72
C LEU A 28 -23.66 -20.96 -37.69
N THR A 29 -23.44 -22.27 -37.79
CA THR A 29 -24.26 -23.18 -38.60
C THR A 29 -25.52 -23.56 -37.82
N ASP A 30 -26.68 -23.42 -38.47
CA ASP A 30 -28.06 -23.66 -37.99
C ASP A 30 -28.38 -25.11 -37.56
N LYS A 31 -27.67 -25.69 -36.58
CA LYS A 31 -27.99 -27.06 -36.13
C LYS A 31 -28.10 -27.34 -34.64
N ASP A 32 -27.91 -26.35 -33.76
CA ASP A 32 -27.99 -26.58 -32.30
C ASP A 32 -29.15 -25.81 -31.63
N GLU A 33 -30.20 -25.43 -32.39
CA GLU A 33 -31.35 -24.63 -31.91
C GLU A 33 -32.61 -25.45 -31.52
N GLN A 34 -32.46 -26.70 -31.10
CA GLN A 34 -33.60 -27.46 -30.55
C GLN A 34 -33.24 -28.01 -29.18
N ASP A 35 -34.00 -27.56 -28.18
CA ASP A 35 -34.03 -28.01 -26.77
C ASP A 35 -33.31 -27.15 -25.71
N LEU A 36 -33.45 -25.82 -25.76
CA LEU A 36 -33.18 -24.95 -24.61
C LEU A 36 -34.46 -24.23 -24.18
N GLU A 37 -34.90 -24.48 -22.93
CA GLU A 37 -35.98 -23.73 -22.30
C GLU A 37 -35.68 -22.22 -22.31
N PRO A 38 -36.71 -21.36 -22.50
CA PRO A 38 -36.50 -19.93 -22.63
C PRO A 38 -36.17 -19.31 -21.28
N GLY A 39 -34.89 -19.06 -21.04
CA GLY A 39 -34.42 -18.14 -20.02
C GLY A 39 -33.36 -18.71 -19.09
N LEU A 40 -32.10 -18.73 -19.56
CA LEU A 40 -30.85 -18.43 -18.82
C LEU A 40 -29.65 -18.92 -19.65
N ASP A 41 -28.64 -18.06 -19.81
CA ASP A 41 -27.43 -18.34 -20.61
C ASP A 41 -26.56 -19.43 -19.94
N PRO A 42 -26.22 -20.54 -20.63
CA PRO A 42 -25.44 -21.66 -20.08
C PRO A 42 -24.08 -21.27 -19.47
N PHE A 43 -23.47 -20.17 -19.92
CA PHE A 43 -22.19 -19.67 -19.39
C PHE A 43 -22.29 -19.11 -17.96
N ILE A 44 -23.44 -18.53 -17.59
CA ILE A 44 -23.64 -17.92 -16.27
C ILE A 44 -23.75 -18.99 -15.18
N ILE A 45 -24.33 -20.15 -15.52
CA ILE A 45 -24.52 -21.28 -14.61
C ILE A 45 -23.18 -21.89 -14.22
N THR A 46 -22.26 -22.02 -15.18
CA THR A 46 -20.92 -22.61 -14.94
C THR A 46 -20.02 -21.71 -14.10
N GLU A 47 -20.05 -20.38 -14.28
CA GLU A 47 -19.28 -19.45 -13.43
C GLU A 47 -19.79 -19.45 -11.98
N LYS A 48 -21.11 -19.42 -11.78
CA LYS A 48 -21.76 -19.44 -10.46
C LYS A 48 -21.35 -20.67 -9.63
N GLU A 49 -21.34 -21.86 -10.23
CA GLU A 49 -20.93 -23.08 -9.54
C GLU A 49 -19.44 -23.04 -9.13
N THR A 50 -18.57 -22.46 -9.97
CA THR A 50 -17.14 -22.34 -9.67
C THR A 50 -16.84 -21.35 -8.54
N GLU A 51 -17.58 -20.24 -8.48
CA GLU A 51 -17.41 -19.21 -7.44
C GLU A 51 -17.98 -19.65 -6.09
N ILE A 52 -19.13 -20.31 -6.08
CA ILE A 52 -19.68 -20.92 -4.86
C ILE A 52 -18.76 -22.04 -4.37
N ALA A 53 -18.21 -22.86 -5.28
CA ALA A 53 -17.21 -23.88 -4.93
C ALA A 53 -15.92 -23.26 -4.35
N PHE A 54 -15.48 -22.11 -4.86
CA PHE A 54 -14.33 -21.38 -4.32
C PHE A 54 -14.53 -21.00 -2.85
N ILE A 55 -15.72 -20.53 -2.49
CA ILE A 55 -16.03 -20.11 -1.11
C ILE A 55 -16.24 -21.30 -0.19
N LYS A 56 -16.93 -22.36 -0.65
CA LYS A 56 -17.09 -23.61 0.10
C LYS A 56 -15.72 -24.20 0.49
N ASN A 57 -14.76 -24.17 -0.43
CA ASN A 57 -13.42 -24.70 -0.24
C ASN A 57 -12.42 -23.69 0.37
N HIS A 58 -12.84 -22.45 0.65
CA HIS A 58 -11.94 -21.44 1.18
C HIS A 58 -11.52 -21.79 2.61
N LYS A 59 -10.21 -21.74 2.88
CA LYS A 59 -9.63 -22.25 4.14
C LYS A 59 -9.78 -21.29 5.33
N THR A 60 -9.78 -20.00 5.06
CA THR A 60 -9.74 -18.97 6.11
C THR A 60 -11.12 -18.51 6.57
N ILE A 61 -12.16 -18.77 5.77
CA ILE A 61 -13.54 -18.45 6.14
C ILE A 61 -14.02 -19.50 7.16
N PRO A 62 -14.51 -19.10 8.34
CA PRO A 62 -15.09 -20.06 9.29
C PRO A 62 -16.24 -20.85 8.66
N ASP A 63 -16.25 -22.17 8.85
CA ASP A 63 -17.24 -23.06 8.22
C ASP A 63 -18.68 -22.71 8.62
N GLU A 64 -18.88 -22.22 9.84
CA GLU A 64 -20.18 -21.78 10.36
C GLU A 64 -20.73 -20.53 9.63
N LEU A 65 -19.84 -19.67 9.10
CA LEU A 65 -20.20 -18.42 8.43
C LEU A 65 -20.30 -18.56 6.91
N LYS A 66 -19.73 -19.62 6.32
CA LYS A 66 -19.80 -19.89 4.88
C LYS A 66 -21.22 -19.88 4.33
N PRO A 67 -22.23 -20.51 4.97
CA PRO A 67 -23.60 -20.52 4.45
C PRO A 67 -24.19 -19.11 4.33
N LYS A 68 -23.89 -18.22 5.30
CA LYS A 68 -24.37 -16.83 5.31
C LYS A 68 -23.82 -16.05 4.13
N LEU A 69 -22.53 -16.22 3.83
CA LEU A 69 -21.92 -15.61 2.65
C LEU A 69 -22.51 -16.20 1.36
N ILE A 70 -22.63 -17.52 1.25
CA ILE A 70 -23.18 -18.18 0.04
C ILE A 70 -24.61 -17.70 -0.25
N ASP A 71 -25.49 -17.66 0.76
CA ASP A 71 -26.87 -17.16 0.61
C ASP A 71 -26.90 -15.71 0.11
N PHE A 72 -26.01 -14.86 0.61
CA PHE A 72 -25.89 -13.49 0.11
C PHE A 72 -25.47 -13.45 -1.36
N LEU A 73 -24.45 -14.23 -1.76
CA LEU A 73 -23.94 -14.23 -3.12
C LEU A 73 -24.97 -14.80 -4.11
N GLU A 74 -25.77 -15.78 -3.69
CA GLU A 74 -26.87 -16.34 -4.47
C GLU A 74 -27.98 -15.32 -4.71
N LYS A 75 -28.22 -14.40 -3.77
CA LYS A 75 -29.16 -13.28 -3.91
C LYS A 75 -28.59 -12.12 -4.73
N HIS A 76 -27.28 -11.92 -4.66
CA HIS A 76 -26.55 -10.83 -5.34
C HIS A 76 -25.71 -11.34 -6.50
N LEU A 77 -26.29 -12.12 -7.41
CA LEU A 77 -25.58 -12.58 -8.63
C LEU A 77 -25.07 -11.42 -9.47
N GLY A 78 -25.77 -10.27 -9.45
CA GLY A 78 -25.32 -9.04 -10.07
C GLY A 78 -24.02 -8.44 -9.50
N LEU A 79 -23.46 -8.99 -8.43
CA LEU A 79 -22.15 -8.61 -7.92
C LEU A 79 -21.00 -9.40 -8.60
N PHE A 80 -21.35 -10.54 -9.20
CA PHE A 80 -20.45 -11.50 -9.84
C PHE A 80 -20.98 -11.89 -11.21
N THR A 81 -20.59 -11.13 -12.21
CA THR A 81 -20.89 -11.53 -13.58
C THR A 81 -19.71 -11.20 -14.43
N GLY A 82 -18.98 -12.26 -14.81
CA GLY A 82 -18.52 -12.54 -16.17
C GLY A 82 -17.80 -11.45 -16.96
N HIS A 83 -17.26 -11.86 -18.10
CA HIS A 83 -16.49 -10.99 -18.99
C HIS A 83 -17.30 -9.93 -19.74
N GLN A 84 -18.56 -9.66 -19.37
CA GLN A 84 -19.42 -8.68 -20.03
C GLN A 84 -19.26 -7.30 -19.37
N PHE A 85 -18.51 -6.43 -20.04
CA PHE A 85 -18.17 -5.10 -19.56
C PHE A 85 -19.33 -4.08 -19.66
N SER A 86 -20.40 -4.42 -20.40
CA SER A 86 -21.55 -3.55 -20.65
C SER A 86 -22.27 -3.11 -19.37
N ASP A 87 -22.25 -3.97 -18.33
CA ASP A 87 -23.03 -3.79 -17.11
C ASP A 87 -22.25 -3.06 -16.00
N LEU A 88 -20.96 -2.79 -16.24
CA LEU A 88 -20.09 -2.06 -15.31
C LEU A 88 -20.40 -0.56 -15.41
N VAL A 89 -21.37 -0.06 -14.67
CA VAL A 89 -21.69 1.37 -14.63
C VAL A 89 -21.81 1.81 -13.19
N TYR A 90 -20.73 2.35 -12.63
CA TYR A 90 -20.88 3.20 -11.45
C TYR A 90 -21.90 4.29 -11.78
N PRO A 91 -22.89 4.59 -10.90
CA PRO A 91 -23.99 5.46 -11.25
C PRO A 91 -23.49 6.82 -11.77
N PRO A 92 -23.77 7.18 -13.05
CA PRO A 92 -23.31 8.45 -13.61
C PRO A 92 -23.92 9.64 -12.87
N GLU A 93 -25.10 9.46 -12.27
CA GLU A 93 -25.77 10.42 -11.39
C GLU A 93 -24.89 10.83 -10.20
N LYS A 94 -24.02 9.92 -9.73
CA LYS A 94 -23.13 10.16 -8.59
C LYS A 94 -21.80 10.76 -9.03
N PHE A 95 -21.19 10.20 -10.07
CA PHE A 95 -19.90 10.70 -10.55
C PHE A 95 -19.61 10.32 -12.00
N THR A 96 -19.16 11.31 -12.77
CA THR A 96 -18.56 11.15 -14.10
C THR A 96 -17.17 11.76 -14.11
N HIS A 97 -16.21 11.07 -14.71
CA HIS A 97 -14.84 11.56 -14.76
C HIS A 97 -14.69 12.60 -15.86
N GLU A 98 -14.42 13.83 -15.43
CA GLU A 98 -14.08 14.95 -16.29
C GLU A 98 -12.55 15.14 -16.35
N VAL A 99 -12.06 15.58 -17.50
CA VAL A 99 -10.64 15.86 -17.73
C VAL A 99 -10.50 17.25 -18.32
N GLU A 100 -9.71 18.09 -17.68
CA GLU A 100 -9.45 19.46 -18.11
C GLU A 100 -8.00 19.65 -18.55
N LEU A 101 -7.76 20.55 -19.49
CA LEU A 101 -6.42 20.97 -19.91
C LEU A 101 -5.86 22.07 -19.00
N ASN A 102 -4.54 22.06 -18.76
CA ASN A 102 -3.84 23.13 -18.04
C ASN A 102 -3.90 24.46 -18.80
N ASP A 103 -3.77 24.40 -20.13
CA ASP A 103 -3.89 25.56 -21.01
C ASP A 103 -5.13 25.40 -21.90
N PRO A 104 -6.17 26.23 -21.73
CA PRO A 104 -7.36 26.23 -22.57
C PRO A 104 -7.07 26.52 -24.04
N ASN A 105 -5.93 27.14 -24.37
CA ASN A 105 -5.54 27.44 -25.75
C ASN A 105 -4.89 26.24 -26.46
N PHE A 106 -4.61 25.14 -25.75
CA PHE A 106 -4.05 23.94 -26.35
C PHE A 106 -5.13 23.17 -27.13
N LYS A 107 -5.10 23.28 -28.46
CA LYS A 107 -6.20 22.82 -29.34
C LYS A 107 -5.99 21.45 -29.98
N GLU A 108 -4.76 20.95 -30.07
CA GLU A 108 -4.49 19.65 -30.69
C GLU A 108 -3.26 18.93 -30.14
N LEU A 109 -3.31 17.60 -30.17
CA LEU A 109 -2.19 16.72 -29.90
C LEU A 109 -2.19 15.64 -30.97
N ARG A 110 -1.18 15.57 -31.84
CA ARG A 110 -1.13 14.54 -32.90
C ARG A 110 0.05 13.61 -32.69
N CYS A 111 -0.22 12.42 -32.20
CA CYS A 111 0.74 11.32 -32.23
C CYS A 111 0.41 10.39 -33.39
N LYS A 112 1.43 9.74 -33.97
CA LYS A 112 1.23 8.69 -34.96
C LYS A 112 1.00 7.35 -34.26
N PRO A 113 0.18 6.45 -34.79
CA PRO A 113 0.05 5.09 -34.27
C PRO A 113 1.41 4.39 -34.35
N TYR A 114 1.67 3.50 -33.40
CA TYR A 114 2.88 2.69 -33.44
C TYR A 114 2.82 1.70 -34.60
N PRO A 115 3.94 1.47 -35.32
CA PRO A 115 4.00 0.43 -36.33
C PRO A 115 3.71 -0.94 -35.72
N ALA A 116 2.72 -1.66 -36.25
CA ALA A 116 2.39 -3.02 -35.87
C ALA A 116 2.34 -3.90 -37.13
N THR A 117 2.95 -5.07 -37.07
CA THR A 117 3.03 -6.03 -38.19
C THR A 117 2.72 -7.45 -37.73
N GLY A 118 2.24 -8.28 -38.66
CA GLY A 118 1.97 -9.70 -38.44
C GLY A 118 1.00 -9.95 -37.28
N ILE A 119 1.40 -10.85 -36.38
CA ILE A 119 0.60 -11.31 -35.23
C ILE A 119 0.14 -10.14 -34.33
N ARG A 120 0.99 -9.12 -34.13
CA ARG A 120 0.65 -7.98 -33.26
C ARG A 120 -0.45 -7.12 -33.86
N LEU A 121 -0.52 -7.00 -35.18
CA LEU A 121 -1.56 -6.25 -35.87
C LEU A 121 -2.91 -6.98 -35.76
N ALA A 122 -2.91 -8.30 -35.92
CA ALA A 122 -4.10 -9.14 -35.75
C ALA A 122 -4.64 -9.06 -34.31
N GLN A 123 -3.76 -9.21 -33.30
CA GLN A 123 -4.11 -9.07 -31.89
C GLN A 123 -4.64 -7.67 -31.55
N LEU A 124 -4.08 -6.63 -32.16
CA LEU A 124 -4.57 -5.27 -31.98
C LEU A 124 -5.96 -5.08 -32.60
N LYS A 125 -6.21 -5.65 -33.79
CA LYS A 125 -7.52 -5.58 -34.46
C LYS A 125 -8.59 -6.30 -33.63
N GLU A 126 -8.29 -7.52 -33.17
CA GLU A 126 -9.18 -8.32 -32.31
C GLU A 126 -9.50 -7.59 -31.01
N ALA A 127 -8.50 -7.09 -30.29
CA ALA A 127 -8.70 -6.38 -29.03
C ALA A 127 -9.51 -5.08 -29.19
N ILE A 128 -9.29 -4.32 -30.28
CA ILE A 128 -10.10 -3.13 -30.56
C ILE A 128 -11.54 -3.53 -30.88
N GLY A 129 -11.73 -4.57 -31.71
CA GLY A 129 -13.05 -5.10 -32.04
C GLY A 129 -13.86 -5.47 -30.79
N GLU A 130 -13.27 -6.25 -29.88
CA GLU A 130 -13.91 -6.62 -28.61
C GLU A 130 -14.29 -5.38 -27.77
N LEU A 131 -13.43 -4.36 -27.72
CA LEU A 131 -13.70 -3.15 -26.93
C LEU A 131 -14.77 -2.26 -27.56
N VAL A 132 -14.91 -2.29 -28.89
CA VAL A 132 -15.97 -1.60 -29.62
C VAL A 132 -17.30 -2.33 -29.44
N GLU A 133 -17.32 -3.65 -29.58
CA GLU A 133 -18.51 -4.48 -29.31
C GLU A 133 -19.04 -4.25 -27.88
N LYS A 134 -18.15 -4.01 -26.93
CA LYS A 134 -18.48 -3.75 -25.52
C LYS A 134 -18.80 -2.27 -25.22
N ASN A 135 -18.87 -1.40 -26.24
CA ASN A 135 -19.08 0.04 -26.09
C ASN A 135 -18.07 0.74 -25.15
N ILE A 136 -16.87 0.18 -24.98
CA ILE A 136 -15.77 0.82 -24.24
C ILE A 136 -15.04 1.80 -25.15
N LEU A 137 -14.94 1.48 -26.44
CA LEU A 137 -14.39 2.33 -27.49
C LEU A 137 -15.47 2.64 -28.52
N ILE A 138 -15.52 3.89 -28.98
CA ILE A 138 -16.40 4.33 -30.07
C ILE A 138 -15.53 4.86 -31.20
N LYS A 139 -15.73 4.38 -32.42
CA LYS A 139 -15.05 4.91 -33.62
C LYS A 139 -15.56 6.34 -33.87
N SER A 140 -14.65 7.31 -33.88
CA SER A 140 -14.99 8.74 -34.07
C SER A 140 -13.75 9.54 -34.48
N ASP A 141 -13.84 10.86 -34.50
CA ASP A 141 -12.74 11.79 -34.74
C ASP A 141 -12.33 12.57 -33.48
N SER A 142 -11.09 13.06 -33.46
CA SER A 142 -10.60 13.95 -32.41
C SER A 142 -9.34 14.70 -32.85
N ASN A 143 -9.16 15.91 -32.31
CA ASN A 143 -7.94 16.70 -32.44
C ASN A 143 -6.83 16.24 -31.46
N PHE A 144 -7.14 15.34 -30.53
CA PHE A 144 -6.21 14.80 -29.54
C PHE A 144 -6.02 13.32 -29.77
N LEU A 145 -4.83 12.91 -30.16
CA LEU A 145 -4.52 11.56 -30.61
C LEU A 145 -3.34 11.01 -29.82
N SER A 146 -3.62 10.00 -29.00
CA SER A 146 -2.61 9.23 -28.26
C SER A 146 -2.45 7.85 -28.89
N PRO A 147 -1.23 7.34 -29.09
CA PRO A 147 -1.05 6.03 -29.68
C PRO A 147 -1.33 4.93 -28.63
N CYS A 148 -1.66 3.74 -29.09
CA CYS A 148 -1.79 2.56 -28.23
C CYS A 148 -0.90 1.42 -28.71
N PHE A 149 -0.61 0.47 -27.83
CA PHE A 149 0.14 -0.73 -28.17
C PHE A 149 -0.36 -1.92 -27.33
N PHE A 150 -0.10 -3.13 -27.83
CA PHE A 150 -0.53 -4.36 -27.17
C PHE A 150 0.63 -4.97 -26.37
N VAL A 151 0.38 -5.31 -25.11
CA VAL A 151 1.35 -5.97 -24.22
C VAL A 151 0.87 -7.37 -23.88
N THR A 152 1.69 -8.37 -24.15
CA THR A 152 1.38 -9.75 -23.78
C THR A 152 1.58 -9.95 -22.26
N LYS A 153 0.61 -10.59 -21.61
CA LYS A 153 0.75 -10.96 -20.19
C LYS A 153 1.65 -12.20 -20.10
N LYS A 154 2.67 -12.19 -19.22
CA LYS A 154 3.43 -13.40 -18.90
C LYS A 154 2.50 -14.41 -18.23
N ALA A 155 2.37 -15.60 -18.81
CA ALA A 155 1.55 -16.67 -18.23
C ALA A 155 2.16 -17.14 -16.90
N THR A 156 1.38 -17.09 -15.84
CA THR A 156 1.67 -17.81 -14.60
C THR A 156 1.04 -19.19 -14.74
N GLY A 157 1.84 -20.21 -15.07
CA GLY A 157 1.54 -21.61 -14.74
C GLY A 157 0.42 -22.37 -15.47
N THR A 158 -0.37 -21.80 -16.38
CA THR A 158 -1.35 -22.59 -17.17
C THR A 158 -1.28 -22.30 -18.67
N LYS A 159 -1.29 -23.39 -19.46
CA LYS A 159 -1.14 -23.45 -20.92
C LYS A 159 -2.41 -22.99 -21.66
N THR A 160 -2.78 -21.72 -21.52
CA THR A 160 -3.80 -21.11 -22.38
C THR A 160 -3.25 -19.81 -22.93
N ALA A 161 -3.43 -19.58 -24.23
CA ALA A 161 -2.86 -18.46 -24.97
C ALA A 161 -3.04 -17.13 -24.23
N SER A 162 -1.97 -16.34 -24.15
CA SER A 162 -1.92 -15.10 -23.40
C SER A 162 -2.94 -14.07 -23.93
N ARG A 163 -4.06 -13.84 -23.22
CA ARG A 163 -4.83 -12.59 -23.36
C ARG A 163 -3.88 -11.43 -23.04
N GLY A 164 -3.41 -10.72 -24.06
CA GLY A 164 -2.66 -9.49 -23.86
C GLY A 164 -3.58 -8.33 -23.49
N ARG A 165 -3.01 -7.16 -23.21
CA ARG A 165 -3.72 -5.96 -22.78
C ARG A 165 -3.42 -4.83 -23.74
N LEU A 166 -4.47 -4.09 -24.12
CA LEU A 166 -4.32 -2.82 -24.81
C LEU A 166 -3.80 -1.77 -23.81
N CYS A 167 -2.68 -1.13 -24.13
CA CYS A 167 -2.09 -0.06 -23.34
C CYS A 167 -2.15 1.26 -24.12
N TYR A 168 -2.73 2.27 -23.49
CA TYR A 168 -2.79 3.64 -24.02
C TYR A 168 -1.53 4.41 -23.61
N ASP A 169 -0.85 5.03 -24.57
CA ASP A 169 0.30 5.89 -24.25
C ASP A 169 -0.14 7.34 -24.01
N TYR A 170 -0.63 7.58 -22.81
CA TYR A 170 -1.07 8.91 -22.38
C TYR A 170 0.05 9.81 -21.83
N ARG A 171 1.34 9.48 -22.00
CA ARG A 171 2.44 10.29 -21.45
C ARG A 171 2.36 11.77 -21.86
N LYS A 172 2.14 12.04 -23.14
CA LYS A 172 2.06 13.42 -23.67
C LYS A 172 0.81 14.16 -23.20
N ILE A 173 -0.35 13.51 -23.16
CA ILE A 173 -1.58 14.17 -22.69
C ILE A 173 -1.53 14.38 -21.17
N ASN A 174 -0.90 13.48 -20.41
CA ASN A 174 -0.71 13.61 -18.97
C ASN A 174 0.08 14.88 -18.59
N GLU A 175 1.00 15.35 -19.43
CA GLU A 175 1.71 16.62 -19.23
C GLU A 175 0.81 17.85 -19.44
N LYS A 176 -0.28 17.71 -20.20
CA LYS A 176 -1.15 18.81 -20.63
C LYS A 176 -2.44 18.92 -19.84
N ILE A 177 -2.89 17.86 -19.17
CA ILE A 177 -4.12 17.89 -18.36
C ILE A 177 -3.87 18.36 -16.93
N LYS A 178 -4.89 18.92 -16.29
CA LYS A 178 -4.88 19.26 -14.87
C LYS A 178 -4.85 18.00 -14.01
N SER A 179 -4.18 18.08 -12.86
CA SER A 179 -4.20 16.99 -11.89
C SER A 179 -5.50 17.02 -11.11
N LEU A 180 -6.09 15.85 -10.90
CA LEU A 180 -7.24 15.69 -10.02
C LEU A 180 -6.74 15.55 -8.58
N ASN A 181 -6.90 16.62 -7.79
CA ASN A 181 -6.40 16.71 -6.42
C ASN A 181 -7.39 16.07 -5.43
N PHE A 182 -7.57 14.76 -5.51
CA PHE A 182 -8.18 13.98 -4.44
C PHE A 182 -7.09 13.53 -3.46
N PRO A 183 -7.24 13.77 -2.14
CA PRO A 183 -6.26 13.33 -1.15
C PRO A 183 -6.27 11.80 -1.08
N LEU A 184 -5.31 11.16 -1.75
CA LEU A 184 -5.09 9.73 -1.56
C LEU A 184 -4.65 9.47 -0.11
N THR A 185 -5.25 8.46 0.51
CA THR A 185 -4.92 8.06 1.87
C THR A 185 -3.43 7.82 1.99
N HIS A 186 -2.76 8.62 2.83
CA HIS A 186 -1.34 8.41 3.09
C HIS A 186 -1.14 7.03 3.73
N GLN A 187 -0.07 6.34 3.34
CA GLN A 187 0.18 4.95 3.78
C GLN A 187 0.15 4.82 5.31
N SER A 188 0.71 5.78 6.05
CA SER A 188 0.69 5.77 7.52
C SER A 188 -0.73 5.76 8.08
N ASN A 189 -1.63 6.60 7.56
CA ASN A 189 -3.01 6.70 8.05
C ASN A 189 -3.78 5.41 7.72
N PHE A 190 -3.56 4.87 6.51
CA PHE A 190 -4.11 3.58 6.12
C PHE A 190 -3.73 2.48 7.12
N PHE A 191 -2.46 2.42 7.53
CA PHE A 191 -2.00 1.42 8.49
C PHE A 191 -2.55 1.64 9.90
N GLU A 192 -2.71 2.89 10.33
CA GLU A 192 -3.28 3.23 11.63
C GLU A 192 -4.76 2.82 11.72
N THR A 193 -5.56 3.08 10.68
CA THR A 193 -6.94 2.58 10.61
C THR A 193 -6.98 1.06 10.68
N CYS A 194 -6.11 0.37 9.92
CA CYS A 194 -6.03 -1.08 9.93
C CYS A 194 -5.54 -1.67 11.27
N SER A 195 -4.80 -0.91 12.10
CA SER A 195 -4.24 -1.43 13.35
C SER A 195 -5.27 -1.77 14.42
N ASN A 196 -6.49 -1.27 14.27
CA ASN A 196 -7.58 -1.49 15.22
C ASN A 196 -8.30 -2.83 15.02
N PHE A 197 -7.88 -3.64 14.04
CA PHE A 197 -8.57 -4.85 13.62
C PHE A 197 -7.66 -6.09 13.67
N LYS A 198 -8.29 -7.26 13.87
CA LYS A 198 -7.62 -8.57 13.97
C LYS A 198 -7.77 -9.42 12.72
N TYR A 199 -8.90 -9.26 12.06
CA TYR A 199 -9.24 -9.94 10.82
C TYR A 199 -9.35 -8.91 9.72
N PHE A 200 -9.01 -9.33 8.50
CA PHE A 200 -9.07 -8.49 7.32
C PHE A 200 -9.70 -9.25 6.15
N CYS A 201 -10.55 -8.56 5.39
CA CYS A 201 -10.96 -8.96 4.05
C CYS A 201 -10.40 -7.93 3.06
N VAL A 202 -9.83 -8.38 1.95
CA VAL A 202 -9.32 -7.50 0.88
C VAL A 202 -10.11 -7.81 -0.38
N VAL A 203 -10.96 -6.87 -0.79
CA VAL A 203 -11.83 -6.97 -1.96
C VAL A 203 -11.19 -6.27 -3.14
N ASP A 204 -10.99 -7.02 -4.25
CA ASP A 204 -10.47 -6.51 -5.52
C ASP A 204 -11.65 -6.15 -6.43
N ILE A 205 -11.76 -4.87 -6.82
CA ILE A 205 -12.79 -4.43 -7.76
C ILE A 205 -12.36 -4.78 -9.19
N SER A 206 -13.22 -5.53 -9.88
CA SER A 206 -13.01 -5.92 -11.27
C SER A 206 -13.05 -4.70 -12.19
N ASN A 207 -11.97 -4.45 -12.91
CA ASN A 207 -11.86 -3.34 -13.87
C ASN A 207 -12.25 -1.98 -13.27
N ALA A 208 -11.84 -1.73 -12.03
CA ALA A 208 -12.09 -0.51 -11.25
C ALA A 208 -12.23 0.77 -12.08
N PHE A 209 -11.21 1.16 -12.85
CA PHE A 209 -11.28 2.40 -13.63
C PHE A 209 -12.36 2.39 -14.73
N LEU A 210 -12.54 1.27 -15.42
CA LEU A 210 -13.53 1.17 -16.50
C LEU A 210 -14.98 1.24 -16.01
N SER A 211 -15.22 1.10 -14.70
CA SER A 211 -16.56 1.26 -14.12
C SER A 211 -17.07 2.71 -14.20
N ILE A 212 -16.17 3.70 -14.27
CA ILE A 212 -16.51 5.14 -14.27
C ILE A 212 -16.64 5.66 -15.71
N LYS A 213 -17.79 6.27 -16.03
CA LYS A 213 -18.03 6.94 -17.33
C LYS A 213 -17.23 8.23 -17.45
N LEU A 214 -16.75 8.50 -18.67
CA LEU A 214 -16.15 9.78 -19.05
C LEU A 214 -17.23 10.73 -19.60
N THR A 215 -17.08 12.02 -19.31
CA THR A 215 -17.85 13.08 -19.99
C THR A 215 -17.46 13.15 -21.46
N GLU A 216 -18.38 13.53 -22.36
CA GLU A 216 -18.12 13.60 -23.81
C GLU A 216 -16.90 14.45 -24.17
N SER A 217 -16.67 15.54 -23.42
CA SER A 217 -15.48 16.39 -23.55
C SER A 217 -14.19 15.63 -23.25
N ALA A 218 -14.18 14.86 -22.15
CA ALA A 218 -13.05 14.04 -21.76
C ALA A 218 -12.80 12.89 -22.75
N GLN A 219 -13.85 12.28 -23.31
CA GLN A 219 -13.72 11.22 -24.32
C GLN A 219 -12.92 11.72 -25.55
N LYS A 220 -13.21 12.95 -26.02
CA LYS A 220 -12.47 13.57 -27.13
C LYS A 220 -11.01 13.83 -26.79
N LEU A 221 -10.71 14.35 -25.59
CA LEU A 221 -9.34 14.60 -25.15
C LEU A 221 -8.49 13.33 -25.05
N LEU A 222 -9.12 12.20 -24.74
CA LEU A 222 -8.48 10.92 -24.49
C LEU A 222 -8.49 9.98 -25.69
N ALA A 223 -8.84 10.47 -26.88
CA ALA A 223 -8.93 9.64 -28.07
C ALA A 223 -7.60 8.96 -28.41
N ILE A 224 -7.74 7.75 -28.95
CA ILE A 224 -6.61 6.90 -29.32
C ILE A 224 -6.52 6.79 -30.84
N THR A 225 -5.30 6.76 -31.35
CA THR A 225 -5.03 6.53 -32.76
C THR A 225 -4.44 5.14 -32.98
N THR A 226 -4.97 4.45 -33.98
CA THR A 226 -4.61 3.09 -34.34
C THR A 226 -4.45 3.00 -35.86
N PRO A 227 -3.82 1.93 -36.40
CA PRO A 227 -3.80 1.70 -37.85
C PRO A 227 -5.19 1.57 -38.49
N PHE A 228 -6.24 1.35 -37.69
CA PHE A 228 -7.61 1.11 -38.17
C PHE A 228 -8.53 2.33 -38.01
N GLY A 229 -8.00 3.45 -37.49
CA GLY A 229 -8.77 4.68 -37.24
C GLY A 229 -8.59 5.24 -35.83
N VAL A 230 -9.43 6.22 -35.53
CA VAL A 230 -9.47 6.91 -34.23
C VAL A 230 -10.66 6.39 -33.42
N PHE A 231 -10.41 6.17 -32.13
CA PHE A 231 -11.40 5.64 -31.19
C PHE A 231 -11.44 6.47 -29.91
N LEU A 232 -12.63 6.73 -29.39
CA LEU A 232 -12.89 7.46 -28.15
C LEU A 232 -13.17 6.47 -27.02
N PRO A 233 -12.46 6.53 -25.88
CA PRO A 233 -12.85 5.77 -24.70
C PRO A 233 -14.12 6.36 -24.08
N THR A 234 -15.12 5.54 -23.80
CA THR A 234 -16.36 5.95 -23.10
C THR A 234 -16.22 5.91 -21.59
N ARG A 235 -15.22 5.16 -21.11
CA ARG A 235 -14.94 4.90 -19.70
C ARG A 235 -13.52 5.32 -19.34
N THR A 236 -13.28 5.55 -18.06
CA THR A 236 -11.98 6.02 -17.56
C THR A 236 -10.88 5.00 -17.89
N PRO A 237 -9.91 5.36 -18.74
CA PRO A 237 -8.92 4.41 -19.23
C PRO A 237 -7.77 4.23 -18.25
N PHE A 238 -7.06 3.11 -18.38
CA PHE A 238 -5.78 2.89 -17.70
C PHE A 238 -4.68 3.80 -18.27
N GLY A 239 -3.71 4.18 -17.44
CA GLY A 239 -2.52 4.95 -17.86
C GLY A 239 -2.68 6.48 -17.84
N LEU A 240 -3.90 6.98 -17.63
CA LEU A 240 -4.18 8.40 -17.41
C LEU A 240 -3.86 8.77 -15.94
N LYS A 241 -3.21 9.92 -15.73
CA LYS A 241 -2.72 10.30 -14.39
C LYS A 241 -3.85 10.61 -13.39
N THR A 242 -5.03 10.98 -13.87
CA THR A 242 -6.20 11.32 -13.03
C THR A 242 -7.08 10.11 -12.71
N SER A 243 -6.95 8.99 -13.44
CA SER A 243 -7.81 7.81 -13.25
C SER A 243 -7.82 7.27 -11.82
N PRO A 244 -6.67 7.11 -11.12
CA PRO A 244 -6.68 6.63 -9.75
C PRO A 244 -7.41 7.58 -8.79
N SER A 245 -7.16 8.89 -8.91
CA SER A 245 -7.84 9.90 -8.08
C SER A 245 -9.34 9.91 -8.32
N ALA A 246 -9.77 9.77 -9.59
CA ALA A 246 -11.18 9.76 -9.97
C ALA A 246 -11.89 8.54 -9.39
N PHE A 247 -11.23 7.38 -9.41
CA PHE A 247 -11.77 6.16 -8.83
C PHE A 247 -11.84 6.21 -7.31
N CYS A 248 -10.77 6.67 -6.65
CA CYS A 248 -10.78 6.86 -5.20
C CYS A 248 -11.85 7.86 -4.76
N PHE A 249 -12.06 8.95 -5.51
CA PHE A 249 -13.12 9.91 -5.23
C PHE A 249 -14.50 9.26 -5.33
N ALA A 250 -14.77 8.48 -6.39
CA ALA A 250 -16.03 7.78 -6.56
C ALA A 250 -16.29 6.76 -5.43
N LEU A 251 -15.26 5.99 -5.04
CA LEU A 251 -15.36 5.05 -3.90
C LEU A 251 -15.62 5.77 -2.58
N ASP A 252 -14.94 6.89 -2.32
CA ASP A 252 -15.11 7.66 -1.09
C ASP A 252 -16.58 8.09 -0.87
N GLN A 253 -17.27 8.47 -1.96
CA GLN A 253 -18.69 8.87 -1.90
C GLN A 253 -19.62 7.75 -1.41
N ILE A 254 -19.29 6.48 -1.65
CA ILE A 254 -20.17 5.35 -1.32
C ILE A 254 -19.76 4.59 -0.06
N ILE A 255 -18.46 4.47 0.22
CA ILE A 255 -17.95 3.64 1.31
C ILE A 255 -17.03 4.40 2.27
N GLY A 256 -16.61 5.63 1.96
CA GLY A 256 -15.65 6.40 2.76
C GLY A 256 -16.12 6.76 4.17
N HIS A 257 -17.43 6.75 4.41
CA HIS A 257 -18.02 7.02 5.73
C HIS A 257 -17.96 5.83 6.70
N LEU A 258 -17.60 4.64 6.23
CA LEU A 258 -17.58 3.42 7.06
C LEU A 258 -16.29 3.36 7.90
N PRO A 259 -16.37 3.26 9.23
CA PRO A 259 -15.20 3.37 10.11
C PRO A 259 -14.31 2.12 10.12
N PHE A 260 -14.81 1.00 9.60
CA PHE A 260 -14.17 -0.31 9.63
C PHE A 260 -13.48 -0.68 8.31
N LEU A 261 -13.34 0.28 7.40
CA LEU A 261 -12.65 0.05 6.13
C LEU A 261 -11.65 1.15 5.80
N THR A 262 -10.75 0.82 4.91
CA THR A 262 -9.89 1.76 4.22
C THR A 262 -9.61 1.22 2.82
N PHE A 263 -9.34 2.09 1.86
CA PHE A 263 -9.05 1.66 0.49
C PHE A 263 -7.81 2.38 -0.03
N TYR A 264 -7.09 1.68 -0.90
CA TYR A 264 -5.95 2.23 -1.61
C TYR A 264 -6.07 1.86 -3.09
N MET A 265 -6.43 2.85 -3.90
CA MET A 265 -6.74 2.64 -5.32
C MET A 265 -7.84 1.59 -5.49
N ASP A 266 -7.51 0.40 -5.98
CA ASP A 266 -8.47 -0.65 -6.34
C ASP A 266 -8.68 -1.69 -5.22
N ASP A 267 -7.84 -1.67 -4.18
CA ASP A 267 -7.91 -2.59 -3.05
C ASP A 267 -8.74 -1.98 -1.91
N ILE A 268 -9.88 -2.60 -1.59
CA ILE A 268 -10.70 -2.26 -0.41
C ILE A 268 -10.33 -3.21 0.73
N VAL A 269 -9.91 -2.66 1.87
CA VAL A 269 -9.62 -3.41 3.08
C VAL A 269 -10.71 -3.19 4.10
N ILE A 270 -11.33 -4.28 4.51
CA ILE A 270 -12.36 -4.33 5.54
C ILE A 270 -11.73 -4.98 6.77
N GLY A 271 -11.90 -4.36 7.93
CA GLY A 271 -11.36 -4.82 9.20
C GLY A 271 -12.45 -5.18 10.21
N ALA A 272 -12.17 -6.13 11.08
CA ALA A 272 -12.98 -6.41 12.27
C ALA A 272 -12.17 -7.08 13.39
N ASN A 273 -12.74 -7.11 14.59
CA ASN A 273 -12.11 -7.74 15.77
C ASN A 273 -12.60 -9.16 16.05
N THR A 274 -13.76 -9.53 15.53
CA THR A 274 -14.34 -10.88 15.60
C THR A 274 -14.68 -11.38 14.19
N PRO A 275 -14.73 -12.70 13.96
CA PRO A 275 -15.21 -13.25 12.68
C PRO A 275 -16.66 -12.88 12.37
N GLU A 276 -17.52 -12.77 13.37
CA GLU A 276 -18.93 -12.43 13.20
C GLU A 276 -19.07 -10.98 12.70
N ASP A 277 -18.40 -10.03 13.37
CA ASP A 277 -18.34 -8.63 12.93
C ASP A 277 -17.71 -8.51 11.53
N MET A 278 -16.70 -9.33 11.23
CA MET A 278 -16.09 -9.35 9.89
C MET A 278 -17.11 -9.73 8.82
N MET A 279 -17.94 -10.74 9.08
CA MET A 279 -18.96 -11.16 8.14
C MET A 279 -19.98 -10.04 7.92
N ASP A 280 -20.46 -9.41 9.00
CA ASP A 280 -21.45 -8.32 8.89
C ASP A 280 -20.89 -7.09 8.16
N ASN A 281 -19.64 -6.71 8.45
CA ASN A 281 -18.93 -5.64 7.77
C ASN A 281 -18.73 -5.97 6.28
N LEU A 282 -18.33 -7.20 5.96
CA LEU A 282 -18.15 -7.67 4.59
C LEU A 282 -19.47 -7.59 3.81
N LEU A 283 -20.55 -8.17 4.34
CA LEU A 283 -21.86 -8.16 3.69
C LEU A 283 -22.38 -6.74 3.46
N THR A 284 -22.17 -5.84 4.42
CA THR A 284 -22.53 -4.41 4.28
C THR A 284 -21.79 -3.77 3.10
N VAL A 285 -20.49 -4.01 2.97
CA VAL A 285 -19.70 -3.45 1.86
C VAL A 285 -20.11 -4.09 0.54
N LEU A 286 -20.28 -5.41 0.48
CA LEU A 286 -20.72 -6.11 -0.73
C LEU A 286 -22.09 -5.63 -1.21
N GLN A 287 -23.01 -5.35 -0.29
CA GLN A 287 -24.31 -4.76 -0.59
C GLN A 287 -24.16 -3.38 -1.24
N ILE A 288 -23.38 -2.48 -0.63
CA ILE A 288 -23.15 -1.14 -1.18
C ILE A 288 -22.52 -1.22 -2.57
N LEU A 289 -21.56 -2.12 -2.78
CA LEU A 289 -20.94 -2.33 -4.10
C LEU A 289 -21.97 -2.83 -5.12
N SER A 290 -22.82 -3.79 -4.74
CA SER A 290 -23.91 -4.30 -5.58
C SER A 290 -24.89 -3.19 -5.95
N ASP A 291 -25.31 -2.35 -5.00
CA ASP A 291 -26.25 -1.24 -5.21
C ASP A 291 -25.70 -0.14 -6.13
N ASN A 292 -24.37 -0.09 -6.29
CA ASN A 292 -23.67 0.86 -7.15
C ASN A 292 -23.07 0.18 -8.39
N ASN A 293 -23.54 -1.02 -8.75
CA ASN A 293 -23.12 -1.77 -9.93
C ASN A 293 -21.59 -1.94 -10.05
N LEU A 294 -20.89 -2.02 -8.91
CA LEU A 294 -19.47 -2.34 -8.86
C LEU A 294 -19.31 -3.84 -8.69
N LYS A 295 -18.54 -4.46 -9.59
CA LYS A 295 -18.29 -5.91 -9.59
C LYS A 295 -16.97 -6.22 -8.92
N ILE A 296 -16.88 -7.38 -8.28
CA ILE A 296 -15.67 -7.80 -7.58
C ILE A 296 -15.07 -9.07 -8.19
N GLN A 297 -13.77 -9.25 -8.02
CA GLN A 297 -13.07 -10.44 -8.47
C GLN A 297 -12.91 -11.41 -7.28
N LEU A 298 -13.84 -12.36 -7.12
CA LEU A 298 -13.82 -13.30 -5.99
C LEU A 298 -12.51 -14.08 -5.88
N THR A 299 -11.98 -14.55 -7.01
CA THR A 299 -10.74 -15.35 -7.04
C THR A 299 -9.49 -14.61 -6.56
N LYS A 300 -9.51 -13.27 -6.52
CA LYS A 300 -8.44 -12.45 -5.95
C LYS A 300 -8.78 -11.86 -4.59
N THR A 301 -10.06 -11.91 -4.22
CA THR A 301 -10.52 -11.42 -2.92
C THR A 301 -9.95 -12.31 -1.84
N LYS A 302 -9.39 -11.69 -0.79
CA LYS A 302 -8.86 -12.39 0.36
C LYS A 302 -9.85 -12.29 1.49
N PHE A 303 -10.19 -13.42 2.09
CA PHE A 303 -11.23 -13.50 3.11
C PHE A 303 -10.63 -13.86 4.47
N PHE A 304 -11.06 -13.19 5.54
CA PHE A 304 -10.75 -13.54 6.93
C PHE A 304 -9.25 -13.74 7.24
N GLU A 305 -8.39 -12.98 6.55
CA GLU A 305 -6.95 -13.05 6.73
C GLU A 305 -6.53 -12.39 8.04
N LYS A 306 -5.54 -12.96 8.73
CA LYS A 306 -4.89 -12.31 9.88
C LYS A 306 -3.71 -11.44 9.46
N GLU A 307 -3.14 -11.73 8.30
CA GLU A 307 -2.07 -10.94 7.69
C GLU A 307 -2.40 -10.63 6.23
N ILE A 308 -2.33 -9.36 5.82
CA ILE A 308 -2.61 -8.92 4.45
C ILE A 308 -1.38 -8.32 3.80
N LYS A 309 -1.15 -8.66 2.53
CA LYS A 309 -0.09 -8.05 1.71
C LYS A 309 -0.66 -6.89 0.93
N ILE A 310 -0.25 -5.67 1.29
CA ILE A 310 -0.68 -4.41 0.68
C ILE A 310 0.51 -3.46 0.58
N LEU A 311 0.61 -2.70 -0.52
CA LEU A 311 1.74 -1.80 -0.79
C LEU A 311 3.10 -2.51 -0.71
N GLY A 312 3.16 -3.82 -1.00
CA GLY A 312 4.39 -4.61 -0.84
C GLY A 312 4.99 -4.57 0.57
N MET A 313 4.13 -4.47 1.58
CA MET A 313 4.37 -4.80 2.98
C MET A 313 3.35 -5.88 3.40
N VAL A 314 3.65 -6.61 4.46
CA VAL A 314 2.70 -7.51 5.11
C VAL A 314 2.24 -6.85 6.39
N PHE A 315 0.93 -6.71 6.55
CA PHE A 315 0.30 -6.03 7.66
C PHE A 315 -0.51 -7.01 8.49
N SER A 316 -0.53 -6.84 9.81
CA SER A 316 -1.36 -7.58 10.75
C SER A 316 -1.74 -6.72 11.95
N SER A 317 -2.59 -7.25 12.83
CA SER A 317 -2.96 -6.60 14.09
C SER A 317 -1.75 -6.27 14.99
N LEU A 318 -0.66 -7.03 14.86
CA LEU A 318 0.57 -6.79 15.63
C LEU A 318 1.39 -5.62 15.06
N GLY A 319 1.38 -5.44 13.74
CA GLY A 319 2.25 -4.50 13.08
C GLY A 319 2.48 -4.81 11.61
N ARG A 320 3.54 -4.22 11.06
CA ARG A 320 3.96 -4.37 9.66
C ARG A 320 5.31 -5.05 9.54
N LYS A 321 5.45 -5.84 8.48
CA LYS A 321 6.65 -6.57 8.08
C LYS A 321 6.96 -6.26 6.63
N ILE A 322 8.23 -6.39 6.25
CA ILE A 322 8.61 -6.32 4.84
C ILE A 322 8.10 -7.59 4.14
N ASP A 323 7.55 -7.43 2.95
CA ASP A 323 7.17 -8.53 2.08
C ASP A 323 8.37 -9.49 1.84
N PRO A 324 8.23 -10.80 2.14
CA PRO A 324 9.28 -11.78 1.93
C PRO A 324 9.85 -11.79 0.50
N GLU A 325 9.04 -11.47 -0.51
CA GLU A 325 9.52 -11.38 -1.90
C GLU A 325 10.50 -10.22 -2.09
N LYS A 326 10.26 -9.07 -1.44
CA LYS A 326 11.20 -7.94 -1.46
C LYS A 326 12.47 -8.26 -0.69
N ILE A 327 12.36 -8.95 0.45
CA ILE A 327 13.53 -9.42 1.21
C ILE A 327 14.38 -10.34 0.34
N ARG A 328 13.76 -11.28 -0.39
CA ARG A 328 14.46 -12.15 -1.35
C ARG A 328 15.14 -11.36 -2.45
N ALA A 329 14.43 -10.42 -3.08
CA ALA A 329 15.00 -9.57 -4.13
C ALA A 329 16.25 -8.79 -3.67
N ILE A 330 16.26 -8.29 -2.44
CA ILE A 330 17.42 -7.60 -1.85
C ILE A 330 18.53 -8.58 -1.46
N SER A 331 18.17 -9.74 -0.89
CA SER A 331 19.12 -10.78 -0.47
C SER A 331 19.85 -11.40 -1.65
N ASP A 332 19.14 -11.63 -2.75
CA ASP A 332 19.65 -12.24 -3.98
C ASP A 332 20.34 -11.22 -4.89
N PHE A 333 20.42 -9.96 -4.47
CA PHE A 333 21.14 -8.93 -5.21
C PHE A 333 22.64 -9.26 -5.20
N LYS A 334 23.13 -9.75 -6.35
CA LYS A 334 24.45 -10.39 -6.46
C LYS A 334 25.65 -9.46 -6.30
N SER A 335 25.66 -8.31 -6.98
CA SER A 335 26.79 -7.37 -6.96
C SER A 335 26.35 -5.96 -7.33
N ILE A 336 27.14 -4.96 -6.93
CA ILE A 336 27.00 -3.57 -7.36
C ILE A 336 28.21 -3.24 -8.23
N ASP A 337 28.25 -3.74 -9.47
CA ASP A 337 29.38 -3.52 -10.39
C ASP A 337 29.29 -2.20 -11.18
N THR A 338 28.12 -1.57 -11.18
CA THR A 338 27.80 -0.40 -12.00
C THR A 338 26.98 0.64 -11.22
N LEU A 339 27.09 1.90 -11.63
CA LEU A 339 26.34 3.01 -11.04
C LEU A 339 24.83 2.76 -11.08
N LYS A 340 24.32 2.23 -12.20
CA LYS A 340 22.90 1.90 -12.37
C LYS A 340 22.45 0.84 -11.36
N ARG A 341 23.30 -0.15 -11.06
CA ARG A 341 23.01 -1.15 -10.02
C ARG A 341 23.07 -0.55 -8.62
N LEU A 342 23.97 0.40 -8.35
CA LEU A 342 24.01 1.10 -7.07
C LEU A 342 22.73 1.90 -6.85
N GLN A 343 22.32 2.67 -7.86
CA GLN A 343 21.06 3.44 -7.84
C GLN A 343 19.85 2.53 -7.66
N SER A 344 19.82 1.39 -8.37
CA SER A 344 18.77 0.38 -8.22
C SER A 344 18.72 -0.17 -6.80
N PHE A 345 19.86 -0.57 -6.24
CA PHE A 345 19.95 -1.09 -4.87
C PHE A 345 19.53 -0.04 -3.83
N LEU A 346 20.05 1.19 -3.93
CA LEU A 346 19.68 2.31 -3.06
C LEU A 346 18.17 2.61 -3.14
N GLY A 347 17.57 2.54 -4.34
CA GLY A 347 16.14 2.68 -4.53
C GLY A 347 15.33 1.56 -3.87
N MET A 348 15.80 0.31 -3.95
CA MET A 348 15.16 -0.83 -3.28
C MET A 348 15.21 -0.70 -1.76
N ILE A 349 16.34 -0.32 -1.18
CA ILE A 349 16.50 -0.21 0.27
C ILE A 349 15.80 1.03 0.84
N ALA A 350 15.66 2.11 0.06
CA ALA A 350 14.94 3.31 0.49
C ALA A 350 13.49 2.99 0.84
N TYR A 351 12.86 2.03 0.14
CA TYR A 351 11.51 1.56 0.44
C TYR A 351 11.38 0.91 1.83
N VAL A 352 12.46 0.30 2.33
CA VAL A 352 12.49 -0.44 3.60
C VAL A 352 13.35 0.28 4.65
N ALA A 353 13.69 1.56 4.44
CA ALA A 353 14.58 2.31 5.31
C ALA A 353 14.10 2.35 6.77
N ASN A 354 12.79 2.43 7.00
CA ASN A 354 12.17 2.44 8.32
C ASN A 354 12.36 1.12 9.11
N PHE A 355 12.85 0.06 8.47
CA PHE A 355 13.16 -1.23 9.11
C PHE A 355 14.67 -1.40 9.34
N ILE A 356 15.51 -0.47 8.86
CA ILE A 356 16.97 -0.56 8.95
C ILE A 356 17.46 0.39 10.05
N PRO A 357 18.02 -0.13 11.16
CA PRO A 357 18.62 0.69 12.20
C PRO A 357 19.75 1.56 11.64
N HIS A 358 19.75 2.85 11.99
CA HIS A 358 20.76 3.84 11.56
C HIS A 358 20.99 3.87 10.04
N TYR A 359 19.91 3.73 9.25
CA TYR A 359 19.93 3.67 7.79
C TYR A 359 20.88 4.69 7.14
N ALA A 360 20.84 5.97 7.56
CA ALA A 360 21.66 7.02 6.97
C ALA A 360 23.16 6.79 7.17
N THR A 361 23.56 6.35 8.36
CA THR A 361 24.96 6.06 8.70
C THR A 361 25.44 4.81 7.97
N VAL A 362 24.63 3.75 7.96
CA VAL A 362 24.98 2.49 7.26
C VAL A 362 25.08 2.71 5.75
N CYS A 363 24.19 3.51 5.16
CA CYS A 363 24.19 3.79 3.73
C CYS A 363 25.16 4.91 3.31
N TYR A 364 25.77 5.64 4.25
CA TYR A 364 26.65 6.77 3.95
C TYR A 364 27.77 6.42 2.94
N PRO A 365 28.52 5.30 3.10
CA PRO A 365 29.55 4.92 2.13
C PRO A 365 29.00 4.68 0.72
N LEU A 366 27.81 4.08 0.62
CA LEU A 366 27.12 3.83 -0.66
C LEU A 366 26.72 5.15 -1.34
N PHE A 367 26.15 6.10 -0.58
CA PHE A 367 25.82 7.43 -1.09
C PHE A 367 27.07 8.24 -1.48
N HIS A 368 28.19 8.03 -0.79
CA HIS A 368 29.46 8.66 -1.13
C HIS A 368 30.01 8.16 -2.47
N CYS A 369 29.99 6.85 -2.71
CA CYS A 369 30.30 6.27 -4.03
C CYS A 369 29.37 6.82 -5.14
N LEU A 370 28.11 7.12 -4.80
CA LEU A 370 27.18 7.74 -5.73
C LEU A 370 27.55 9.20 -6.06
N LYS A 371 28.23 9.94 -5.18
CA LYS A 371 28.61 11.36 -5.41
C LYS A 371 29.95 11.52 -6.12
N ASN A 372 30.91 10.63 -5.89
CA ASN A 372 32.28 10.74 -6.41
C ASN A 372 32.47 10.27 -7.87
N GLN A 373 31.43 10.44 -8.70
CA GLN A 373 31.36 9.92 -10.08
C GLN A 373 32.41 10.50 -11.03
N LYS A 374 32.97 11.68 -10.72
CA LYS A 374 33.67 12.51 -11.70
C LYS A 374 35.17 12.23 -11.84
N ALA A 375 35.79 11.40 -10.99
CA ALA A 375 37.26 11.33 -10.93
C ALA A 375 37.93 10.02 -11.39
N GLN A 376 37.34 8.82 -11.21
CA GLN A 376 38.13 7.57 -11.31
C GLN A 376 37.41 6.32 -11.86
N GLY A 377 36.24 6.46 -12.51
CA GLY A 377 35.42 5.31 -12.88
C GLY A 377 34.70 4.72 -11.66
N PHE A 378 33.56 4.06 -11.87
CA PHE A 378 32.74 3.57 -10.78
C PHE A 378 33.37 2.34 -10.11
N ARG A 379 33.74 2.45 -8.84
CA ARG A 379 34.18 1.34 -7.99
C ARG A 379 33.63 1.52 -6.58
N LEU A 380 33.13 0.44 -5.97
CA LEU A 380 32.80 0.48 -4.54
C LEU A 380 34.08 0.48 -3.72
N THR A 381 34.09 1.31 -2.68
CA THR A 381 35.11 1.23 -1.63
C THR A 381 34.86 0.01 -0.75
N GLU A 382 35.86 -0.39 0.03
CA GLU A 382 35.72 -1.48 0.99
C GLU A 382 34.64 -1.17 2.04
N GLU A 383 34.52 0.08 2.50
CA GLU A 383 33.47 0.47 3.44
C GLU A 383 32.07 0.33 2.82
N ALA A 384 31.94 0.62 1.53
CA ALA A 384 30.69 0.48 0.80
C ALA A 384 30.30 -1.00 0.59
N MET A 385 31.27 -1.90 0.40
CA MET A 385 31.03 -3.35 0.35
C MET A 385 30.59 -3.91 1.70
N VAL A 386 31.22 -3.47 2.80
CA VAL A 386 30.81 -3.85 4.16
C VAL A 386 29.39 -3.35 4.46
N ALA A 387 29.08 -2.10 4.10
CA ALA A 387 27.73 -1.55 4.24
C ALA A 387 26.68 -2.36 3.46
N PHE A 388 26.98 -2.75 2.23
CA PHE A 388 26.11 -3.55 1.37
C PHE A 388 25.74 -4.90 2.03
N GLU A 389 26.72 -5.67 2.49
CA GLU A 389 26.47 -6.96 3.13
C GLU A 389 25.79 -6.81 4.51
N LYS A 390 26.13 -5.75 5.26
CA LYS A 390 25.47 -5.46 6.54
C LYS A 390 23.97 -5.20 6.38
N ILE A 391 23.57 -4.44 5.35
CA ILE A 391 22.15 -4.19 5.05
C ILE A 391 21.43 -5.50 4.70
N LYS A 392 22.02 -6.35 3.85
CA LYS A 392 21.45 -7.65 3.49
C LYS A 392 21.26 -8.55 4.71
N LYS A 393 22.22 -8.54 5.64
CA LYS A 393 22.12 -9.31 6.90
C LYS A 393 21.00 -8.79 7.80
N PHE A 394 20.84 -7.48 7.96
CA PHE A 394 19.75 -6.90 8.76
C PHE A 394 18.37 -7.24 8.18
N LEU A 395 18.20 -7.12 6.87
CA LEU A 395 16.91 -7.39 6.22
C LEU A 395 16.51 -8.88 6.24
N LYS A 396 17.47 -9.80 6.43
CA LYS A 396 17.18 -11.22 6.67
C LYS A 396 16.56 -11.47 8.05
N GLN A 397 16.83 -10.60 9.03
CA GLN A 397 16.20 -10.70 10.34
C GLN A 397 14.73 -10.30 10.20
N LYS A 398 13.82 -11.13 10.75
CA LYS A 398 12.36 -10.87 10.74
C LYS A 398 12.05 -9.66 11.61
N THR A 399 12.26 -8.47 11.06
CA THR A 399 11.99 -7.20 11.77
C THR A 399 10.52 -6.86 11.61
N ILE A 400 9.80 -6.84 12.72
CA ILE A 400 8.42 -6.39 12.81
C ILE A 400 8.45 -4.96 13.37
N LEU A 401 7.75 -4.04 12.72
CA LEU A 401 7.42 -2.74 13.29
C LEU A 401 6.00 -2.83 13.84
N TYR A 402 5.85 -2.74 15.15
CA TYR A 402 4.59 -2.87 15.86
C TYR A 402 3.71 -1.64 15.70
N ASN A 403 2.40 -1.85 15.70
CA ASN A 403 1.42 -0.78 15.77
C ASN A 403 1.55 -0.04 17.12
N VAL A 404 1.30 1.27 17.11
CA VAL A 404 1.35 2.08 18.34
C VAL A 404 0.11 1.82 19.17
N ASP A 405 0.31 1.51 20.44
CA ASP A 405 -0.75 1.55 21.44
C ASP A 405 -0.73 2.91 22.14
N TYR A 406 -1.63 3.82 21.71
CA TYR A 406 -1.73 5.16 22.30
C TYR A 406 -2.25 5.17 23.75
N THR A 407 -2.58 4.02 24.35
CA THR A 407 -2.87 3.94 25.79
C THR A 407 -1.60 3.80 26.64
N LYS A 408 -0.46 3.49 26.01
CA LYS A 408 0.82 3.21 26.66
C LYS A 408 1.85 4.33 26.43
N PRO A 409 2.85 4.45 27.31
CA PRO A 409 4.01 5.31 27.07
C PRO A 409 4.74 5.00 25.76
N LEU A 410 5.26 6.04 25.12
CA LEU A 410 6.24 5.93 24.04
C LEU A 410 7.65 6.13 24.57
N TYR A 411 8.63 5.47 23.96
CA TYR A 411 10.05 5.65 24.24
C TYR A 411 10.76 6.06 22.96
N LEU A 412 11.47 7.18 23.00
CA LEU A 412 12.24 7.71 21.88
C LEU A 412 13.73 7.72 22.27
N ALA A 413 14.51 6.82 21.68
CA ALA A 413 15.96 6.87 21.78
C ALA A 413 16.53 7.64 20.58
N THR A 414 17.45 8.56 20.83
CA THR A 414 18.10 9.36 19.79
C THR A 414 19.60 9.28 19.93
N ASP A 415 20.31 9.13 18.81
CA ASP A 415 21.77 9.13 18.77
C ASP A 415 22.25 9.92 17.53
N ALA A 416 23.45 10.48 17.60
CA ALA A 416 24.09 11.20 16.52
C ALA A 416 25.52 10.71 16.32
N SER A 417 25.86 10.46 15.06
CA SER A 417 27.24 10.20 14.63
C SER A 417 27.82 11.44 13.94
N GLN A 418 29.10 11.39 13.56
CA GLN A 418 29.72 12.49 12.84
C GLN A 418 29.09 12.78 11.46
N VAL A 419 28.45 11.78 10.85
CA VAL A 419 27.94 11.83 9.47
C VAL A 419 26.41 11.90 9.38
N GLY A 420 25.71 11.53 10.44
CA GLY A 420 24.25 11.48 10.43
C GLY A 420 23.66 11.11 11.77
N MET A 421 22.35 11.22 11.86
CA MET A 421 21.56 10.96 13.06
C MET A 421 20.64 9.75 12.88
N GLY A 422 20.28 9.14 14.00
CA GLY A 422 19.31 8.05 14.06
C GLY A 422 18.43 8.19 15.29
N SER A 423 17.18 7.76 15.16
CA SER A 423 16.29 7.58 16.30
C SER A 423 15.44 6.34 16.16
N PHE A 424 15.08 5.83 17.33
CA PHE A 424 14.33 4.61 17.52
C PHE A 424 13.13 4.92 18.42
N LEU A 425 11.94 4.83 17.84
CA LEU A 425 10.68 4.94 18.56
C LEU A 425 10.19 3.53 18.88
N TYR A 426 9.87 3.27 20.14
CA TYR A 426 9.45 1.95 20.60
C TYR A 426 8.51 2.01 21.80
N GLN A 427 7.85 0.89 22.07
CA GLN A 427 7.07 0.66 23.29
C GLN A 427 7.63 -0.52 24.07
N LEU A 428 7.32 -0.57 25.36
CA LEU A 428 7.74 -1.66 26.24
C LEU A 428 6.51 -2.41 26.73
N ASP A 429 6.58 -3.74 26.65
CA ASP A 429 5.69 -4.62 27.40
C ASP A 429 6.48 -5.37 28.47
N PHE A 430 5.83 -5.57 29.61
CA PHE A 430 6.38 -6.25 30.77
C PHE A 430 5.57 -7.50 31.03
N TYR A 431 6.25 -8.63 31.06
CA TYR A 431 5.67 -9.93 31.42
C TYR A 431 6.38 -10.45 32.65
N GLU A 432 5.66 -11.09 33.56
CA GLU A 432 6.31 -11.73 34.70
C GLU A 432 7.11 -12.94 34.23
N ARG A 433 8.24 -13.22 34.88
CA ARG A 433 9.11 -14.36 34.55
C ARG A 433 8.58 -15.68 35.12
N THR A 434 7.26 -15.89 35.00
CA THR A 434 6.51 -17.09 35.41
C THR A 434 6.03 -17.86 34.18
N GLN A 435 5.51 -19.08 34.37
CA GLN A 435 4.96 -19.88 33.26
C GLN A 435 3.72 -19.19 32.65
N GLU A 436 2.84 -18.65 33.50
CA GLU A 436 1.69 -17.83 33.08
C GLU A 436 2.11 -16.55 32.35
N GLY A 437 3.16 -15.88 32.82
CA GLY A 437 3.70 -14.69 32.15
C GLY A 437 4.27 -14.99 30.76
N LYS A 438 4.90 -16.16 30.60
CA LYS A 438 5.35 -16.66 29.28
C LYS A 438 4.18 -17.00 28.36
N GLU A 439 3.15 -17.66 28.87
CA GLU A 439 1.93 -17.98 28.11
C GLU A 439 1.20 -16.71 27.64
N LYS A 440 1.09 -15.72 28.52
CA LYS A 440 0.56 -14.39 28.19
C LYS A 440 1.40 -13.70 27.12
N MET A 441 2.72 -13.74 27.23
CA MET A 441 3.63 -13.21 26.22
C MET A 441 3.45 -13.89 24.86
N ILE A 442 3.34 -15.22 24.83
CA ILE A 442 3.12 -16.00 23.60
C ILE A 442 1.77 -15.65 22.98
N LYS A 443 0.73 -15.52 23.79
CA LYS A 443 -0.61 -15.11 23.35
C LYS A 443 -0.63 -13.70 22.76
N ASP A 444 0.07 -12.76 23.40
CA ASP A 444 0.10 -11.35 23.01
C ASP A 444 1.00 -11.08 21.79
N LEU A 445 2.05 -11.90 21.57
CA LEU A 445 3.01 -11.72 20.47
C LEU A 445 2.81 -12.68 19.29
N GLY A 446 2.03 -13.75 19.47
CA GLY A 446 1.62 -14.68 18.40
C GLY A 446 2.73 -15.53 17.77
N PHE A 447 4.00 -15.29 18.11
CA PHE A 447 5.17 -16.05 17.64
C PHE A 447 6.30 -15.99 18.67
N VAL A 448 6.56 -17.11 19.35
CA VAL A 448 7.88 -17.38 19.93
C VAL A 448 8.30 -18.74 19.41
N THR A 449 9.13 -18.77 18.36
CA THR A 449 9.87 -19.99 18.05
C THR A 449 10.82 -20.25 19.21
N GLU A 450 10.73 -21.42 19.83
CA GLU A 450 11.51 -21.84 21.01
C GLU A 450 13.04 -21.70 20.85
N ASN A 451 13.54 -21.49 19.62
CA ASN A 451 14.97 -21.53 19.27
C ASN A 451 15.53 -20.27 18.59
N SER A 452 14.93 -19.09 18.73
CA SER A 452 15.63 -17.86 18.32
C SER A 452 16.27 -17.21 19.53
N ASP A 453 17.60 -17.14 19.55
CA ASP A 453 18.35 -16.21 20.41
C ASP A 453 17.67 -14.85 20.36
N SER A 454 16.95 -14.53 21.43
CA SER A 454 16.16 -13.31 21.55
C SER A 454 17.11 -12.13 21.34
N PRO A 455 16.88 -11.22 20.38
CA PRO A 455 17.64 -9.98 20.33
C PRO A 455 17.11 -9.08 21.45
N PHE A 456 17.39 -9.48 22.70
CA PHE A 456 17.46 -8.54 23.80
C PHE A 456 18.60 -7.60 23.47
N LEU A 457 18.27 -6.36 23.11
CA LEU A 457 19.07 -5.19 23.38
C LEU A 457 18.20 -3.97 23.07
N VAL A 458 17.97 -3.16 24.11
CA VAL A 458 17.61 -1.75 23.92
C VAL A 458 18.64 -1.16 22.96
N PRO A 459 18.25 -0.63 21.79
CA PRO A 459 19.18 0.04 20.90
C PRO A 459 19.74 1.27 21.62
N GLY A 460 21.07 1.32 21.81
CA GLY A 460 21.75 2.54 22.27
C GLY A 460 22.51 2.44 23.60
N ILE A 461 22.50 1.31 24.32
CA ILE A 461 23.35 1.15 25.51
C ILE A 461 24.49 0.19 25.16
N GLY A 462 25.58 0.74 24.61
CA GLY A 462 26.85 0.03 24.62
C GLY A 462 27.27 -0.24 26.08
N PRO A 463 27.90 -1.38 26.39
CA PRO A 463 28.45 -1.62 27.73
C PRO A 463 29.55 -0.58 27.98
N GLY A 464 29.24 0.47 28.75
CA GLY A 464 30.25 1.45 29.18
C GLY A 464 29.85 2.93 29.26
N LYS A 465 28.64 3.34 28.83
CA LYS A 465 28.20 4.73 29.05
C LYS A 465 27.13 4.81 30.15
N LYS A 466 27.40 5.60 31.19
CA LYS A 466 26.37 6.09 32.12
C LYS A 466 25.46 7.02 31.33
N VAL A 467 24.36 6.50 30.79
CA VAL A 467 23.29 7.35 30.24
C VAL A 467 22.49 7.84 31.44
N PRO A 468 22.51 9.14 31.77
CA PRO A 468 21.59 9.67 32.75
C PRO A 468 20.17 9.49 32.20
N VAL A 469 19.41 8.59 32.80
CA VAL A 469 17.96 8.59 32.62
C VAL A 469 17.50 9.91 33.22
N VAL A 470 17.10 10.84 32.36
CA VAL A 470 16.44 12.06 32.81
C VAL A 470 15.12 11.62 33.43
N THR A 471 15.09 11.53 34.76
CA THR A 471 13.88 11.30 35.54
C THR A 471 13.01 12.54 35.63
N THR A 472 13.52 13.68 35.15
CA THR A 472 12.79 14.93 35.09
C THR A 472 11.92 14.92 33.84
N PHE A 473 10.60 14.88 33.99
CA PHE A 473 9.59 15.70 33.29
C PHE A 473 8.22 15.04 33.35
N LEU A 474 7.60 15.16 34.52
CA LEU A 474 6.18 15.47 34.59
C LEU A 474 6.02 16.55 35.65
N LYS A 475 5.33 17.64 35.30
CA LYS A 475 4.85 18.62 36.29
C LYS A 475 3.93 17.97 37.32
N ASP A 476 3.42 16.77 37.04
CA ASP A 476 2.53 15.98 37.88
C ASP A 476 3.18 14.65 38.28
N LYS A 477 3.62 14.57 39.55
CA LYS A 477 4.21 13.36 40.14
C LYS A 477 3.24 12.16 40.14
N ASN A 478 1.93 12.39 40.11
CA ASN A 478 0.94 11.31 40.12
C ASN A 478 0.88 10.57 38.78
N LEU A 479 1.07 11.27 37.66
CA LEU A 479 1.16 10.66 36.33
C LEU A 479 2.41 9.77 36.20
N VAL A 480 3.54 10.17 36.81
CA VAL A 480 4.77 9.38 36.81
C VAL A 480 4.53 8.05 37.51
N LYS A 481 3.99 8.08 38.74
CA LYS A 481 3.68 6.86 39.50
C LYS A 481 2.69 5.96 38.77
N LYS A 482 1.71 6.54 38.06
CA LYS A 482 0.71 5.78 37.30
C LYS A 482 1.34 4.95 36.17
N TYR A 483 2.38 5.47 35.50
CA TYR A 483 3.01 4.83 34.34
C TYR A 483 4.37 4.16 34.66
N ASP A 484 4.93 4.36 35.85
CA ASP A 484 6.06 3.62 36.40
C ASP A 484 5.62 2.29 37.03
N LYS A 485 5.19 1.34 36.20
CA LYS A 485 4.67 0.03 36.63
C LYS A 485 5.63 -0.77 37.53
N LEU A 486 6.91 -0.41 37.53
CA LEU A 486 7.98 -1.10 38.25
C LEU A 486 8.47 -0.32 39.48
N ASN A 487 7.87 0.84 39.80
CA ASN A 487 8.30 1.75 40.86
C ASN A 487 9.82 2.03 40.83
N LEU A 488 10.37 2.14 39.62
CA LEU A 488 11.80 2.37 39.40
C LEU A 488 12.23 3.77 39.79
N LEU A 489 11.30 4.71 39.90
CA LEU A 489 11.56 6.11 40.23
C LEU A 489 11.52 6.38 41.74
N GLU A 490 10.88 5.52 42.54
CA GLU A 490 10.72 5.72 44.00
C GLU A 490 11.65 4.86 44.88
N SER A 491 12.45 3.98 44.30
CA SER A 491 13.33 3.07 45.06
C SER A 491 14.71 3.66 45.36
N ASP A 492 15.14 3.58 46.62
CA ASP A 492 16.50 3.87 47.13
C ASP A 492 17.59 2.93 46.55
N LEU A 493 17.19 2.01 45.68
CA LEU A 493 18.07 1.07 45.00
C LEU A 493 18.99 1.79 44.00
N THR A 494 20.19 1.27 43.81
CA THR A 494 21.09 1.71 42.73
C THR A 494 20.55 1.25 41.37
N MET A 495 20.96 1.90 40.27
CA MET A 495 20.52 1.50 38.91
C MET A 495 20.91 0.05 38.58
N VAL A 496 22.03 -0.45 39.10
CA VAL A 496 22.49 -1.84 38.91
C VAL A 496 21.53 -2.81 39.61
N GLU A 497 21.13 -2.50 40.84
CA GLU A 497 20.16 -3.30 41.60
C GLU A 497 18.77 -3.26 40.97
N LYS A 498 18.34 -2.10 40.46
CA LYS A 498 17.10 -1.96 39.70
C LYS A 498 17.12 -2.84 38.44
N VAL A 499 18.17 -2.76 37.63
CA VAL A 499 18.31 -3.59 36.42
C VAL A 499 18.32 -5.08 36.77
N LYS A 500 19.02 -5.48 37.82
CA LYS A 500 19.07 -6.88 38.27
C LYS A 500 17.69 -7.38 38.73
N LEU A 501 16.98 -6.59 39.53
CA LEU A 501 15.63 -6.93 40.01
C LEU A 501 14.62 -7.04 38.86
N ILE A 502 14.72 -6.14 37.87
CA ILE A 502 13.92 -6.21 36.65
C ILE A 502 14.23 -7.48 35.86
N GLN A 503 15.51 -7.80 35.65
CA GLN A 503 15.94 -8.99 34.90
C GLN A 503 15.53 -10.30 35.59
N GLU A 504 15.50 -10.32 36.92
CA GLU A 504 15.08 -11.48 37.70
C GLU A 504 13.56 -11.67 37.66
N LYS A 505 12.77 -10.59 37.80
CA LYS A 505 11.30 -10.67 37.95
C LYS A 505 10.52 -10.58 36.63
N TYR A 506 11.04 -9.88 35.63
CA TYR A 506 10.28 -9.53 34.43
C TYR A 506 11.01 -9.89 33.14
N ILE A 507 10.24 -10.27 32.14
CA ILE A 507 10.63 -10.32 30.73
C ILE A 507 10.19 -8.98 30.12
N ILE A 508 11.16 -8.16 29.72
CA ILE A 508 10.88 -6.91 28.99
C ILE A 508 10.91 -7.22 27.50
N PHE A 509 9.80 -6.94 26.84
CA PHE A 509 9.72 -7.01 25.39
C PHE A 509 9.74 -5.60 24.80
N VAL A 510 10.76 -5.32 23.98
CA VAL A 510 10.86 -4.09 23.22
C VAL A 510 10.04 -4.25 21.93
N LYS A 511 9.08 -3.36 21.71
CA LYS A 511 8.27 -3.28 20.49
C LYS A 511 8.78 -2.12 19.61
N PRO A 512 9.65 -2.39 18.62
CA PRO A 512 10.02 -1.40 17.60
C PRO A 512 8.77 -0.83 16.94
N VAL A 513 8.57 0.49 16.98
CA VAL A 513 7.49 1.16 16.25
C VAL A 513 8.02 1.73 14.94
N SER A 514 9.14 2.45 15.01
CA SER A 514 9.74 3.08 13.84
C SER A 514 11.22 3.36 14.05
N TRP A 515 11.98 3.29 12.96
CA TRP A 515 13.34 3.79 12.87
C TRP A 515 13.35 5.02 11.97
N TYR A 516 14.02 6.07 12.41
CA TYR A 516 14.25 7.28 11.64
C TYR A 516 15.74 7.56 11.56
N SER A 517 16.20 8.00 10.39
CA SER A 517 17.60 8.33 10.21
C SER A 517 17.75 9.34 9.09
N LYS A 518 18.71 10.26 9.25
CA LYS A 518 18.98 11.31 8.27
C LYS A 518 20.45 11.70 8.30
N THR A 519 21.02 11.88 7.12
CA THR A 519 22.41 12.34 6.98
C THR A 519 22.49 13.84 7.26
N PHE A 520 23.59 14.26 7.88
CA PHE A 520 23.89 15.68 8.02
C PHE A 520 24.35 16.25 6.67
N SER A 521 24.00 17.50 6.39
CA SER A 521 24.56 18.23 5.26
C SER A 521 26.06 18.48 5.47
N ILE A 522 26.82 18.71 4.40
CA ILE A 522 28.26 18.99 4.49
C ILE A 522 28.52 20.18 5.44
N ASN A 523 27.70 21.23 5.35
CA ASN A 523 27.77 22.38 6.25
C ASN A 523 27.50 22.00 7.71
N GLN A 524 26.51 21.13 7.96
CA GLN A 524 26.21 20.64 9.31
C GLN A 524 27.35 19.80 9.88
N ILE A 525 27.99 18.96 9.06
CA ILE A 525 29.12 18.12 9.47
C ILE A 525 30.32 18.99 9.88
N LEU A 526 30.61 20.04 9.11
CA LEU A 526 31.79 20.90 9.32
C LEU A 526 31.60 21.96 10.40
N ARG A 527 30.39 22.52 10.54
CA ARG A 527 30.14 23.66 11.43
C ARG A 527 29.74 23.27 12.84
N TYR A 528 28.95 22.20 12.97
CA TYR A 528 28.41 21.81 14.27
C TYR A 528 29.35 20.87 15.01
N THR A 529 29.50 21.12 16.30
CA THR A 529 30.16 20.23 17.24
C THR A 529 29.35 18.94 17.44
N SER A 530 29.96 17.92 18.06
CA SER A 530 29.26 16.67 18.37
C SER A 530 28.01 16.90 19.23
N MET A 531 28.09 17.78 20.24
CA MET A 531 26.97 18.09 21.13
C MET A 531 25.81 18.80 20.39
N GLU A 532 26.12 19.73 19.48
CA GLU A 532 25.09 20.38 18.67
C GLU A 532 24.44 19.40 17.68
N LYS A 533 25.21 18.45 17.15
CA LYS A 533 24.67 17.37 16.30
C LYS A 533 23.74 16.44 17.07
N GLU A 534 24.07 16.11 18.33
CA GLU A 534 23.20 15.35 19.23
C GLU A 534 21.89 16.11 19.51
N PHE A 535 21.96 17.41 19.79
CA PHE A 535 20.78 18.25 19.98
C PHE A 535 19.90 18.32 18.72
N LEU A 536 20.53 18.48 17.55
CA LEU A 536 19.83 18.45 16.27
C LEU A 536 19.16 17.10 16.04
N SER A 537 19.83 15.99 16.37
CA SER A 537 19.26 14.63 16.30
C SER A 537 17.96 14.53 17.09
N LEU A 538 17.95 15.05 18.31
CA LEU A 538 16.75 15.10 19.12
C LEU A 538 15.66 15.95 18.48
N ALA A 539 15.98 17.19 18.09
CA ALA A 539 15.00 18.12 17.50
C ALA A 539 14.35 17.57 16.22
N PHE A 540 15.15 16.99 15.32
CA PHE A 540 14.64 16.38 14.10
C PHE A 540 13.80 15.13 14.38
N SER A 541 14.18 14.33 15.37
CA SER A 541 13.42 13.13 15.77
C SER A 541 12.08 13.50 16.39
N LEU A 542 12.05 14.50 17.28
CA LEU A 542 10.80 15.02 17.86
C LEU A 542 9.87 15.58 16.78
N ASN A 543 10.40 16.33 15.82
CA ASN A 543 9.59 16.85 14.72
C ASN A 543 9.08 15.73 13.79
N HIS A 544 9.87 14.68 13.55
CA HIS A 544 9.47 13.55 12.74
C HIS A 544 8.34 12.74 13.38
N TYR A 545 8.39 12.55 14.71
CA TYR A 545 7.40 11.78 15.47
C TYR A 545 6.34 12.65 16.16
N LYS A 546 6.22 13.93 15.80
CA LYS A 546 5.40 14.92 16.52
C LYS A 546 3.95 14.46 16.72
N ASP A 547 3.34 13.84 15.71
CA ASP A 547 1.93 13.44 15.73
C ASP A 547 1.74 12.23 16.64
N MET A 548 2.65 11.25 16.59
CA MET A 548 2.64 10.08 17.46
C MET A 548 2.90 10.45 18.93
N ILE A 549 3.83 11.38 19.16
CA ILE A 549 4.16 11.91 20.48
C ILE A 549 2.97 12.68 21.08
N ALA A 550 2.30 13.51 20.27
CA ALA A 550 1.15 14.29 20.71
C ALA A 550 -0.06 13.41 21.06
N SER A 551 -0.22 12.28 20.38
CA SER A 551 -1.30 11.32 20.63
C SER A 551 -1.01 10.36 21.80
N ALA A 552 0.23 10.27 22.26
CA ALA A 552 0.60 9.42 23.39
C ALA A 552 0.42 10.14 24.74
N PRO A 553 0.04 9.43 25.81
CA PRO A 553 -0.17 10.02 27.14
C PRO A 553 1.14 10.55 27.74
N ILE A 554 2.25 9.89 27.44
CA ILE A 554 3.60 10.27 27.87
C ILE A 554 4.62 9.71 26.88
N THR A 555 5.67 10.49 26.62
CA THR A 555 6.83 10.06 25.83
C THR A 555 8.11 10.23 26.65
N PHE A 556 8.82 9.14 26.87
CA PHE A 556 10.15 9.14 27.47
C PHE A 556 11.21 9.33 26.39
N VAL A 557 12.04 10.36 26.53
CA VAL A 557 13.14 10.64 25.62
C VAL A 557 14.45 10.18 26.25
N ILE A 558 15.16 9.31 25.54
CA ILE A 558 16.47 8.78 25.92
C ILE A 558 17.50 9.39 24.98
N THR A 559 18.36 10.23 25.53
CA THR A 559 19.38 10.96 24.78
C THR A 559 20.63 11.10 25.63
N ASP A 560 21.79 11.09 24.98
CA ASP A 560 23.07 11.46 25.57
C ASP A 560 23.41 12.94 25.36
N SER A 561 22.50 13.73 24.78
CA SER A 561 22.71 15.15 24.52
C SER A 561 22.90 15.95 25.82
N GLN A 562 24.16 16.26 26.11
CA GLN A 562 24.55 17.00 27.31
C GLN A 562 23.94 18.41 27.37
N CYS A 563 23.73 19.05 26.20
CA CYS A 563 23.11 20.37 26.12
C CYS A 563 21.67 20.37 26.67
N VAL A 564 20.91 19.32 26.37
CA VAL A 564 19.54 19.17 26.89
C VAL A 564 19.60 18.91 28.38
N LEU A 565 20.45 17.95 28.80
CA LEU A 565 20.64 17.62 30.21
C LEU A 565 20.98 18.86 31.06
N TRP A 566 21.86 19.72 30.55
CA TRP A 566 22.20 21.00 31.18
C TRP A 566 21.08 22.03 31.17
N ALA A 567 20.35 22.16 30.05
CA ALA A 567 19.22 23.08 29.97
C ALA A 567 18.13 22.71 30.98
N LEU A 568 17.93 21.42 31.23
CA LEU A 568 16.95 20.91 32.18
C LEU A 568 17.38 21.18 33.63
N THR A 569 18.64 20.91 33.99
CA THR A 569 19.16 21.21 35.34
C THR A 569 19.25 22.71 35.63
N ALA A 570 19.56 23.53 34.62
CA ALA A 570 19.58 24.99 34.75
C ALA A 570 18.17 25.60 34.96
N ARG A 571 17.12 24.91 34.52
CA ARG A 571 15.73 25.33 34.75
C ARG A 571 15.24 25.01 36.17
N GLU A 572 15.73 23.94 36.77
CA GLU A 572 15.42 23.59 38.17
C GLU A 572 16.13 24.51 39.18
N SER A 573 17.29 25.08 38.82
CA SER A 573 18.00 26.05 39.65
C SER A 573 17.47 27.49 39.54
N ASN A 574 16.70 27.81 38.50
CA ASN A 574 16.11 29.13 38.28
C ASN A 574 14.59 29.04 38.07
N LEU A 575 13.83 29.09 39.18
CA LEU A 575 12.37 29.31 39.21
C LEU A 575 11.93 30.71 38.71
N LYS A 576 12.72 31.40 37.87
CA LYS A 576 12.42 32.72 37.30
C LYS A 576 12.94 32.97 35.87
N ILE A 577 13.05 31.95 35.02
CA ILE A 577 13.25 32.16 33.56
C ILE A 577 12.25 31.34 32.73
#